data_AF-A0A0N8WI11-F1
#
_entry.id   AF-A0A0N8WI11-F1
#
_cell.length_a   1.000
_cell.length_b   1.000
_cell.length_c   1.000
_cell.angle_alpha   90.00
_cell.angle_beta   90.00
_cell.angle_gamma   90.00
#
_symmetry.space_group_name_H-M   'P 1'
#
loop_
_entity.id
_entity.type
_entity.pdbx_description
1 polymer ?
#
loop_
_entity_poly.entity_id
_entity_poly.type
_entity_poly.pdbx_seq_one_letter_code
_entity_poly.pdbx_strand_id
1 'polypeptide(L)'
;MVPNHHDRADIGQIVDLLVGRLVARLRTEQGIDLTLGPRARARLFVELTADPHLDDHSIGSALEDMLITPLDQALSTHDPTRSGTLTITDVAREYGAWTVSLRG
;
A
#
# COMPACT_ATOMS: atom_id res chain seq x y z
N MET A 1 19.18 20.16 -14.35
CA MET A 1 18.59 19.71 -13.07
C MET A 1 17.10 20.02 -13.18
N VAL A 2 16.31 19.01 -13.53
CA VAL A 2 14.87 19.17 -13.79
C VAL A 2 14.17 19.13 -12.43
N PRO A 3 13.30 20.10 -12.08
CA PRO A 3 12.51 19.99 -10.87
C PRO A 3 11.48 18.86 -11.10
N ASN A 4 11.70 17.72 -10.45
CA ASN A 4 10.69 16.66 -10.33
C ASN A 4 9.61 17.20 -9.38
N HIS A 5 8.71 18.04 -9.90
CA HIS A 5 7.43 18.28 -9.25
C HIS A 5 6.50 17.17 -9.70
N HIS A 6 6.45 16.10 -8.91
CA HIS A 6 5.40 15.12 -9.00
C HIS A 6 4.08 15.82 -8.71
N ASP A 7 3.27 15.98 -9.76
CA ASP A 7 1.90 16.39 -9.57
C ASP A 7 1.17 15.30 -8.77
N ARG A 8 0.16 15.67 -7.99
CA ARG A 8 -0.67 14.73 -7.24
C ARG A 8 -1.26 13.63 -8.12
N ALA A 9 -1.47 13.92 -9.40
CA ALA A 9 -1.92 12.95 -10.39
C ALA A 9 -0.88 11.82 -10.65
N ASP A 10 0.41 12.14 -10.68
CA ASP A 10 1.48 11.15 -10.88
C ASP A 10 1.63 10.22 -9.67
N ILE A 11 1.59 10.78 -8.45
CA ILE A 11 1.61 9.99 -7.21
C ILE A 11 0.44 9.01 -7.19
N GLY A 12 -0.76 9.47 -7.56
CA GLY A 12 -1.94 8.61 -7.66
C GLY A 12 -1.77 7.44 -8.63
N GLN A 13 -1.18 7.67 -9.80
CA GLN A 13 -0.92 6.63 -10.80
C GLN A 13 0.13 5.62 -10.34
N ILE A 14 1.21 6.08 -9.69
CA ILE A 14 2.25 5.20 -9.14
C ILE A 14 1.66 4.30 -8.05
N VAL A 15 0.85 4.86 -7.15
CA VAL A 15 0.17 4.10 -6.10
C VAL A 15 -0.75 3.04 -6.70
N ASP A 16 -1.59 3.41 -7.68
CA ASP A 16 -2.54 2.47 -8.30
C ASP A 16 -1.79 1.34 -9.02
N LEU A 17 -0.69 1.65 -9.71
CA LEU A 17 0.16 0.67 -10.37
C LEU A 17 0.79 -0.32 -9.37
N LEU A 18 1.39 0.18 -8.29
CA LEU A 18 2.08 -0.65 -7.30
C LEU A 18 1.09 -1.52 -6.51
N VAL A 19 -0.06 -0.94 -6.11
CA VAL A 19 -1.14 -1.69 -5.46
C VAL A 19 -1.69 -2.74 -6.41
N GLY A 20 -1.91 -2.40 -7.69
CA GLY A 20 -2.38 -3.36 -8.69
C GLY A 20 -1.43 -4.56 -8.86
N ARG A 21 -0.11 -4.32 -8.85
CA ARG A 21 0.91 -5.39 -8.88
C ARG A 21 0.84 -6.27 -7.63
N LEU A 22 0.70 -5.67 -6.45
CA LEU A 22 0.58 -6.38 -5.18
C LEU A 22 -0.67 -7.28 -5.14
N VAL A 23 -1.82 -6.76 -5.57
CA VAL A 23 -3.08 -7.52 -5.67
C VAL A 23 -2.93 -8.69 -6.65
N ALA A 24 -2.38 -8.45 -7.84
CA ALA A 24 -2.17 -9.51 -8.83
C ALA A 24 -1.23 -10.60 -8.32
N ARG A 25 -0.17 -10.20 -7.61
CA ARG A 25 0.80 -11.10 -7.00
C ARG A 25 0.16 -11.97 -5.92
N LEU A 26 -0.55 -11.38 -4.96
CA LEU A 26 -1.24 -12.12 -3.89
C LEU A 26 -2.33 -13.06 -4.42
N ARG A 27 -3.05 -12.64 -5.46
CA ARG A 27 -4.03 -13.50 -6.13
C ARG A 27 -3.38 -14.71 -6.79
N THR A 28 -2.21 -14.52 -7.41
CA THR A 28 -1.50 -15.59 -8.13
C THR A 28 -0.77 -16.54 -7.18
N GLU A 29 -0.10 -16.00 -6.16
CA GLU A 29 0.73 -16.78 -5.25
C GLU A 29 -0.08 -17.41 -4.09
N GLN A 30 -1.10 -16.71 -3.59
CA GLN A 30 -1.82 -17.09 -2.36
C GLN A 30 -3.32 -17.32 -2.58
N GLY A 31 -3.85 -17.04 -3.78
CA GLY A 31 -5.29 -17.13 -4.05
C GLY A 31 -6.12 -16.10 -3.27
N ILE A 32 -5.49 -15.02 -2.81
CA ILE A 32 -6.12 -13.94 -2.03
C ILE A 32 -6.56 -12.82 -2.98
N ASP A 33 -7.84 -12.47 -2.92
CA ASP A 33 -8.36 -11.30 -3.64
C ASP A 33 -8.27 -10.07 -2.74
N LEU A 34 -7.18 -9.30 -2.88
CA LEU A 34 -6.93 -8.13 -2.05
C LEU A 34 -7.62 -6.90 -2.64
N THR A 35 -8.39 -6.18 -1.81
CA THR A 35 -9.00 -4.90 -2.15
C THR A 35 -8.49 -3.79 -1.22
N LEU A 36 -8.19 -2.62 -1.77
CA LEU A 36 -7.83 -1.43 -0.97
C LEU A 36 -9.10 -0.64 -0.65
N GLY A 37 -9.42 -0.52 0.64
CA GLY A 37 -10.55 0.27 1.11
C GLY A 37 -10.35 1.78 0.89
N PRO A 38 -11.44 2.56 0.79
CA PRO A 38 -11.38 3.99 0.49
C PRO A 38 -10.61 4.78 1.56
N ARG A 39 -10.69 4.35 2.82
CA ARG A 39 -10.00 4.98 3.95
C ARG A 39 -8.48 4.73 3.90
N ALA A 40 -8.08 3.48 3.67
CA ALA A 40 -6.67 3.12 3.44
C ALA A 40 -6.08 3.88 2.25
N ARG A 41 -6.80 3.97 1.13
CA ARG A 41 -6.39 4.74 -0.06
C ARG A 41 -6.20 6.22 0.26
N ALA A 42 -7.17 6.83 0.95
CA ALA A 42 -7.08 8.23 1.34
C ALA A 42 -5.88 8.51 2.26
N ARG A 43 -5.61 7.60 3.21
CA ARG A 43 -4.45 7.71 4.10
C ARG A 43 -3.13 7.64 3.34
N LEU A 44 -2.94 6.62 2.50
CA LEU A 44 -1.74 6.49 1.68
C LEU A 44 -1.49 7.76 0.85
N PHE A 45 -2.55 8.30 0.24
CA PHE A 45 -2.43 9.52 -0.55
C PHE A 45 -2.03 10.73 0.30
N VAL A 46 -2.60 10.90 1.49
CA VAL A 46 -2.24 11.99 2.41
C VAL A 46 -0.77 11.88 2.83
N GLU A 47 -0.32 10.69 3.23
CA GLU A 47 1.06 10.50 3.69
C GLU A 47 2.08 10.70 2.56
N LEU A 48 1.82 10.15 1.38
CA LEU A 48 2.70 10.30 0.20
C LEU A 48 2.71 11.71 -0.37
N THR A 49 1.68 12.52 -0.11
CA THR A 49 1.64 13.93 -0.53
C THR A 49 2.07 14.89 0.57
N ALA A 50 2.25 14.41 1.81
CA ALA A 50 2.73 15.21 2.93
C ALA A 50 4.24 15.48 2.87
N ASP A 51 5.00 14.64 2.17
CA ASP A 51 6.43 14.85 1.94
C ASP A 51 6.68 15.42 0.54
N PRO A 52 6.97 16.74 0.41
CA PRO A 52 7.18 17.39 -0.87
C PRO A 52 8.53 17.05 -1.53
N HIS A 53 9.38 16.27 -0.87
CA HIS A 53 10.70 15.86 -1.37
C HIS A 53 10.72 14.43 -1.92
N LEU A 54 9.58 13.73 -1.93
CA LEU A 54 9.48 12.38 -2.51
C LEU A 54 9.65 12.43 -4.04
N ASP A 55 10.79 11.93 -4.51
CA ASP A 55 11.01 11.55 -5.92
C ASP A 55 10.35 10.18 -6.27
N ASP A 56 10.16 9.87 -7.55
CA ASP A 56 9.55 8.61 -8.04
C ASP A 56 10.05 7.36 -7.33
N HIS A 57 11.37 7.29 -7.13
CA HIS A 57 12.03 6.16 -6.50
C HIS A 57 11.70 6.09 -5.01
N SER A 58 11.65 7.24 -4.35
CA SER A 58 11.26 7.36 -2.95
C SER A 58 9.78 7.08 -2.73
N ILE A 59 8.89 7.38 -3.68
CA ILE A 59 7.45 7.03 -3.60
C ILE A 59 7.28 5.51 -3.59
N GLY A 60 8.00 4.81 -4.48
CA GLY A 60 8.02 3.35 -4.49
C GLY A 60 8.43 2.78 -3.14
N SER A 61 9.61 3.14 -2.65
CA SER A 61 10.13 2.71 -1.35
C SER A 61 9.21 3.09 -0.18
N ALA A 62 8.64 4.29 -0.18
CA ALA A 62 7.72 4.73 0.85
C ALA A 62 6.45 3.89 0.87
N LEU A 63 5.89 3.57 -0.31
CA LEU A 63 4.73 2.67 -0.39
C LEU A 63 5.08 1.24 0.03
N GLU A 64 6.27 0.75 -0.32
CA GLU A 64 6.74 -0.56 0.15
C GLU A 64 6.77 -0.61 1.69
N ASP A 65 7.35 0.40 2.33
CA ASP A 65 7.45 0.51 3.79
C ASP A 65 6.08 0.74 4.45
N MET A 66 5.21 1.55 3.84
CA MET A 66 3.87 1.89 4.35
C MET A 66 2.84 0.77 4.21
N LEU A 67 2.96 -0.04 3.16
CA LEU A 67 1.90 -0.97 2.75
C LEU A 67 2.41 -2.39 2.57
N ILE A 68 3.43 -2.61 1.73
CA ILE A 68 3.84 -3.97 1.34
C ILE A 68 4.44 -4.71 2.54
N THR A 69 5.39 -4.11 3.24
CA THR A 69 6.02 -4.69 4.42
C THR A 69 5.01 -5.02 5.53
N PRO A 70 4.17 -4.08 5.99
CA PRO A 70 3.18 -4.40 7.03
C PRO A 70 2.10 -5.36 6.54
N LEU A 71 1.76 -5.36 5.24
CA LEU A 71 0.84 -6.35 4.68
C LEU A 71 1.43 -7.75 4.68
N ASP A 72 2.70 -7.91 4.29
CA ASP A 72 3.38 -9.21 4.34
C ASP A 72 3.42 -9.76 5.78
N GLN A 73 3.70 -8.90 6.76
CA GLN A 73 3.61 -9.26 8.18
C GLN A 73 2.18 -9.63 8.63
N ALA A 74 1.19 -8.85 8.23
CA ALA A 74 -0.22 -9.11 8.55
C ALA A 74 -0.73 -10.41 7.90
N LEU A 75 -0.27 -10.71 6.68
CA LEU A 75 -0.60 -11.95 5.96
C LEU A 75 0.16 -13.15 6.53
N SER A 76 1.42 -12.99 6.94
CA SER A 76 2.20 -14.05 7.57
C SER A 76 1.63 -14.46 8.93
N THR A 77 1.01 -13.52 9.64
CA THR A 77 0.28 -13.78 10.90
C THR A 77 -1.18 -14.19 10.68
N HIS A 78 -1.71 -14.00 9.47
CA HIS A 78 -3.02 -14.52 9.09
C HIS A 78 -2.92 -15.98 8.66
N ASP A 79 -3.88 -16.79 9.10
CA ASP A 79 -3.89 -18.21 8.82
C ASP A 79 -3.97 -18.45 7.29
N PRO A 80 -2.98 -19.15 6.68
CA PRO A 80 -2.85 -19.29 5.23
C PRO A 80 -3.96 -20.14 4.60
N THR A 81 -4.86 -20.70 5.41
CA THR A 81 -5.95 -21.57 4.95
C THR A 81 -7.16 -20.80 4.41
N ARG A 82 -7.24 -19.48 4.57
CA ARG A 82 -8.32 -18.67 3.99
C ARG A 82 -7.94 -18.08 2.65
N SER A 83 -8.10 -18.88 1.59
CA SER A 83 -8.35 -18.33 0.26
C SER A 83 -9.63 -17.49 0.31
N GLY A 84 -9.60 -16.24 -0.15
CA GLY A 84 -10.76 -15.37 -0.04
C GLY A 84 -10.47 -13.90 -0.33
N THR A 85 -11.50 -13.08 -0.19
CA THR A 85 -11.40 -11.62 -0.35
C THR A 85 -10.91 -11.00 0.94
N LEU A 86 -9.78 -10.28 0.89
CA LEU A 86 -9.27 -9.47 1.98
C LEU A 86 -9.34 -8.00 1.60
N THR A 87 -9.85 -7.17 2.50
CA THR A 87 -9.89 -5.73 2.32
C THR A 87 -8.94 -5.06 3.30
N ILE A 88 -8.01 -4.25 2.79
CA ILE A 88 -7.23 -3.33 3.61
C ILE A 88 -8.16 -2.17 3.98
N THR A 89 -8.58 -2.14 5.24
CA THR A 89 -9.54 -1.15 5.74
C THR A 89 -8.88 0.14 6.18
N ASP A 90 -7.65 0.07 6.69
CA ASP A 90 -6.89 1.21 7.19
C ASP A 90 -5.38 0.96 7.07
N VAL A 91 -4.63 2.05 6.95
CA VAL A 91 -3.16 2.09 7.00
C VAL A 91 -2.80 3.17 8.02
N ALA A 92 -2.11 2.78 9.08
CA ALA A 92 -1.79 3.66 10.19
C ALA A 92 -0.34 3.50 10.62
N ARG A 93 0.22 4.57 11.16
CA ARG A 93 1.52 4.53 11.82
C ARG A 93 1.31 4.42 13.33
N GLU A 94 1.62 3.26 13.88
CA GLU A 94 1.51 2.96 15.31
C GLU A 94 2.90 2.75 15.90
N TYR A 95 3.22 3.44 17.00
CA TYR A 95 4.52 3.33 17.67
C TYR A 95 5.75 3.51 16.75
N GLY A 96 5.61 4.30 15.69
CA GLY A 96 6.68 4.58 14.73
C GLY A 96 6.76 3.59 13.56
N ALA A 97 6.02 2.48 13.59
CA ALA A 97 5.94 1.49 12.52
C ALA A 97 4.63 1.60 11.74
N TRP A 98 4.65 1.24 10.45
CA TRP A 98 3.43 1.13 9.65
C TRP A 98 2.70 -0.16 9.97
N THR A 99 1.38 -0.07 9.96
CA THR A 99 0.46 -1.17 10.25
C THR A 99 -0.69 -1.12 9.26
N VAL A 100 -1.17 -2.30 8.85
CA VAL A 100 -2.33 -2.43 7.97
C VAL A 100 -3.43 -3.22 8.68
N SER A 101 -4.65 -2.72 8.57
CA SER A 101 -5.82 -3.39 9.14
C SER A 101 -6.54 -4.18 8.05
N LEU A 102 -6.58 -5.50 8.19
CA LEU A 102 -7.23 -6.41 7.25
C LEU A 102 -8.63 -6.82 7.73
N ARG A 103 -9.55 -6.99 6.78
CA ARG A 103 -10.88 -7.55 7.01
C ARG A 103 -11.24 -8.52 5.88
N GLY A 104 -11.63 -9.75 6.24
CA GLY A 104 -12.16 -10.77 5.33
C GLY A 104 -13.48 -11.34 5.82
#